data_AF-A0A961MTH9-F1
#
_entry.id   AF-A0A961MTH9-F1
#
_cell.length_a   1.000
_cell.length_b   1.000
_cell.length_c   1.000
_cell.angle_alpha   90.00
_cell.angle_beta   90.00
_cell.angle_gamma   90.00
#
_symmetry.space_group_name_H-M   'P 1'
#
loop_
_entity.id
_entity.type
_entity.pdbx_description
1 polymer ?
#
loop_
_entity_poly.entity_id
_entity_poly.type
_entity_poly.pdbx_seq_one_letter_code
_entity_poly.pdbx_strand_id
1 'polypeptide(L)'
;MSKPANLILHIGHYKTGTTALQVFCAANAAPLAAQGLIYSPFPLKLGKHSPLAFSLLRDAGVTTLMHGFDAPAKAPELWATLFDAVRSLDAGQTLLVSSEEFMRLGAHPGAAALLRDIMATAPDI
;
A
#
# COMPACT_ATOMS: atom_id res chain seq x y z
N MET A 1 15.10 -23.13 6.25
CA MET A 1 14.61 -21.92 6.95
C MET A 1 13.31 -21.51 6.27
N SER A 2 12.23 -21.30 7.02
CA SER A 2 11.00 -20.73 6.44
C SER A 2 11.26 -19.28 6.04
N LYS A 3 10.72 -18.85 4.89
CA LYS A 3 10.84 -17.47 4.42
C LYS A 3 10.06 -16.54 5.39
N PRO A 4 10.56 -15.37 5.78
CA PRO A 4 9.77 -14.42 6.56
C PRO A 4 8.54 -13.93 5.76
N ALA A 5 7.55 -13.38 6.47
CA ALA A 5 6.45 -12.67 5.84
C ALA A 5 7.00 -11.51 4.99
N ASN A 6 6.36 -11.21 3.86
CA ASN A 6 6.84 -10.18 2.93
C ASN A 6 5.75 -9.14 2.68
N LEU A 7 6.14 -7.88 2.54
CA LEU A 7 5.31 -6.83 1.95
C LEU A 7 5.73 -6.60 0.50
N ILE A 8 4.80 -6.74 -0.44
CA ILE A 8 5.00 -6.33 -1.83
C ILE A 8 4.19 -5.07 -2.10
N LEU A 9 4.89 -4.02 -2.50
CA LEU A 9 4.30 -2.79 -3.02
C LEU A 9 4.33 -2.80 -4.55
N HIS A 10 3.21 -3.15 -5.17
CA HIS A 10 3.03 -3.02 -6.62
C HIS A 10 2.68 -1.57 -6.98
N ILE A 11 3.61 -0.91 -7.66
CA ILE A 11 3.47 0.46 -8.17
C ILE A 11 3.27 0.37 -9.69
N GLY A 12 2.01 0.45 -10.13
CA GLY A 12 1.68 0.51 -11.56
C GLY A 12 1.77 1.94 -12.10
N HIS A 13 2.03 2.09 -13.40
CA HIS A 13 1.86 3.37 -14.08
C HIS A 13 0.40 3.54 -14.52
N TYR A 14 -0.10 4.77 -14.64
CA TYR A 14 -1.45 5.00 -15.15
C TYR A 14 -1.64 4.36 -16.53
N LYS A 15 -2.80 3.72 -16.70
CA LYS A 15 -3.28 3.16 -17.98
C LYS A 15 -2.48 1.94 -18.47
N THR A 16 -1.77 1.24 -17.59
CA THR A 16 -1.06 -0.02 -17.93
C THR A 16 -1.77 -1.27 -17.43
N GLY A 17 -3.10 -1.24 -17.30
CA GLY A 17 -3.89 -2.39 -16.85
C GLY A 17 -3.91 -2.60 -15.33
N THR A 18 -3.36 -1.68 -14.53
CA THR A 18 -3.32 -1.80 -13.05
C THR A 18 -4.72 -1.95 -12.45
N THR A 19 -5.75 -1.31 -13.01
CA THR A 19 -7.14 -1.49 -12.58
C THR A 19 -7.62 -2.93 -12.75
N ALA A 20 -7.28 -3.59 -13.85
CA ALA A 20 -7.67 -4.99 -14.08
C ALA A 20 -7.00 -5.91 -13.04
N LEU A 21 -5.72 -5.68 -12.74
CA LEU A 21 -5.00 -6.41 -11.69
C LEU A 21 -5.61 -6.17 -10.31
N GLN A 22 -5.89 -4.92 -9.95
CA GLN A 22 -6.48 -4.53 -8.67
C GLN A 22 -7.87 -5.16 -8.45
N VAL A 23 -8.73 -5.09 -9.47
CA VAL A 23 -10.06 -5.71 -9.44
C VAL A 23 -9.95 -7.23 -9.34
N PHE A 24 -9.05 -7.84 -10.11
CA PHE A 24 -8.80 -9.28 -10.04
C PHE A 24 -8.36 -9.69 -8.63
N CYS A 25 -7.36 -9.03 -8.05
CA CYS A 25 -6.87 -9.35 -6.71
C CYS A 25 -7.94 -9.14 -5.63
N ALA A 26 -8.71 -8.05 -5.70
CA ALA A 26 -9.80 -7.78 -4.77
C ALA A 26 -10.91 -8.84 -4.86
N ALA A 27 -11.34 -9.19 -6.09
CA ALA A 27 -12.39 -10.17 -6.32
C ALA A 27 -11.97 -11.60 -5.94
N ASN A 28 -10.66 -11.90 -5.96
CA ASN A 28 -10.10 -13.21 -5.67
C ASN A 28 -9.32 -13.26 -4.35
N ALA A 29 -9.57 -12.33 -3.41
CA ALA A 29 -8.78 -12.21 -2.18
C ALA A 29 -8.71 -13.53 -1.38
N ALA A 30 -9.83 -14.25 -1.21
CA ALA A 30 -9.85 -15.51 -0.48
C ALA A 30 -9.09 -16.65 -1.20
N PRO A 31 -9.33 -16.93 -2.49
CA PRO A 31 -8.50 -17.89 -3.25
C PRO A 31 -7.00 -17.56 -3.24
N LEU A 32 -6.63 -16.28 -3.33
CA LEU A 32 -5.22 -15.86 -3.29
C LEU A 32 -4.62 -16.07 -1.89
N ALA A 33 -5.36 -15.75 -0.83
CA ALA A 33 -4.92 -15.97 0.55
C ALA A 33 -4.68 -17.46 0.84
N ALA A 34 -5.51 -18.36 0.29
CA ALA A 34 -5.30 -19.81 0.39
C ALA A 34 -4.00 -20.28 -0.29
N GLN A 35 -3.42 -19.47 -1.19
CA GLN A 35 -2.11 -19.70 -1.83
C GLN A 35 -0.98 -18.88 -1.16
N GLY A 36 -1.24 -18.24 -0.03
CA GLY A 36 -0.27 -17.44 0.72
C GLY A 36 -0.07 -16.01 0.20
N LEU A 37 -0.90 -15.54 -0.73
CA LEU A 37 -0.90 -14.15 -1.21
C LEU A 37 -2.11 -13.38 -0.66
N ILE A 38 -1.89 -12.59 0.38
CA ILE A 38 -2.93 -11.78 1.00
C ILE A 38 -2.98 -10.44 0.26
N TYR A 39 -4.04 -10.19 -0.49
CA TYR A 39 -4.30 -8.83 -0.98
C TYR A 39 -4.78 -7.97 0.19
N SER A 40 -4.06 -6.90 0.52
CA SER A 40 -4.31 -6.19 1.78
C SER A 40 -5.75 -5.67 1.88
N PRO A 41 -6.47 -5.96 2.97
CA PRO A 41 -7.78 -5.36 3.20
C PRO A 41 -7.68 -3.89 3.66
N PHE A 42 -6.49 -3.41 4.01
CA PHE A 42 -6.29 -2.11 4.63
C PHE A 42 -5.14 -1.29 4.01
N PRO A 43 -5.36 0.01 3.79
CA PRO A 43 -6.65 0.62 3.41
C PRO A 43 -7.02 0.21 1.98
N LEU A 44 -8.24 -0.32 1.79
CA LEU A 44 -8.74 -0.72 0.48
C LEU A 44 -10.01 0.08 0.12
N LYS A 45 -9.98 0.80 -1.01
CA LYS A 45 -11.14 1.53 -1.53
C LYS A 45 -11.30 1.22 -3.01
N LEU A 46 -12.45 0.71 -3.43
CA LEU A 46 -12.74 0.33 -4.83
C LEU A 46 -11.65 -0.59 -5.43
N GLY A 47 -11.16 -1.56 -4.64
CA GLY A 47 -10.16 -2.52 -5.07
C GLY A 47 -8.71 -2.02 -5.12
N LYS A 48 -8.43 -0.78 -4.70
CA LYS A 48 -7.09 -0.17 -4.75
C LYS A 48 -6.64 0.43 -3.41
N HIS A 49 -5.32 0.57 -3.27
CA HIS A 49 -4.67 1.05 -2.04
C HIS A 49 -4.19 2.52 -2.14
N SER A 50 -4.88 3.32 -2.94
CA SER A 50 -4.61 4.76 -3.10
C SER A 50 -4.46 5.54 -1.78
N PRO A 51 -5.20 5.23 -0.69
CA PRO A 51 -5.05 5.97 0.57
C PRO A 51 -3.64 5.94 1.19
N LEU A 52 -2.84 4.89 0.94
CA LEU A 52 -1.46 4.84 1.42
C LEU A 52 -0.56 5.88 0.75
N ALA A 53 -0.72 6.09 -0.56
CA ALA A 53 0.04 7.08 -1.32
C ALA A 53 -0.49 8.50 -1.07
N PHE A 54 -1.82 8.68 -1.02
CA PHE A 54 -2.42 9.99 -0.80
C PHE A 54 -2.17 10.53 0.61
N SER A 55 -2.11 9.69 1.63
CA SER A 55 -1.73 10.15 2.98
C SER A 55 -0.31 10.74 3.00
N LEU A 56 0.65 10.12 2.32
CA LEU A 56 2.02 10.64 2.16
C LEU A 56 2.05 11.98 1.42
N LEU A 57 1.32 12.08 0.31
CA LEU A 57 1.24 13.30 -0.49
C LEU A 57 0.63 14.45 0.34
N ARG A 58 -0.48 14.20 1.02
CA ARG A 58 -1.14 15.19 1.88
C ARG A 58 -0.24 15.63 3.03
N ASP A 59 0.38 14.69 3.73
CA ASP A 59 1.26 14.99 4.86
C ASP A 59 2.54 15.73 4.41
N ALA A 60 2.94 15.58 3.15
CA ALA A 60 3.98 16.39 2.49
C ALA A 60 3.49 17.77 2.00
N GLY A 61 2.25 18.15 2.29
CA GLY A 61 1.66 19.45 1.92
C GLY A 61 1.06 19.52 0.52
N VAL A 62 0.92 18.39 -0.19
CA VAL A 62 0.28 18.36 -1.51
C VAL A 62 -1.24 18.47 -1.34
N THR A 63 -1.82 19.59 -1.81
CA THR A 63 -3.26 19.88 -1.73
C THR A 63 -3.98 19.69 -3.07
N THR A 64 -3.23 19.76 -4.17
CA THR A 64 -3.71 19.37 -5.51
C THR A 64 -3.81 17.84 -5.58
N LEU A 65 -4.63 17.28 -6.47
CA LEU A 65 -4.78 15.82 -6.65
C LEU A 65 -5.56 15.06 -5.55
N MET A 66 -6.12 15.75 -4.56
CA MET A 66 -6.88 15.15 -3.44
C MET A 66 -8.41 15.11 -3.66
N HIS A 67 -8.90 15.28 -4.90
CA HIS A 67 -10.35 15.34 -5.16
C HIS A 67 -11.07 14.08 -4.70
N GLY A 68 -12.01 14.22 -3.76
CA GLY A 68 -12.76 13.10 -3.19
C GLY A 68 -11.94 12.18 -2.27
N PHE A 69 -10.74 12.60 -1.89
CA PHE A 69 -9.93 11.95 -0.86
C PHE A 69 -10.08 12.69 0.45
N ASP A 70 -10.89 12.13 1.34
CA ASP A 70 -10.88 12.50 2.75
C ASP A 70 -9.94 11.51 3.44
N ALA A 71 -8.78 11.97 3.92
CA ALA A 71 -7.81 11.02 4.44
C ALA A 71 -8.27 10.52 5.81
N PRO A 72 -8.43 9.20 5.98
CA PRO A 72 -8.99 8.63 7.19
C PRO A 72 -8.08 8.76 8.42
N ALA A 73 -6.77 8.99 8.21
CA ALA A 73 -5.75 9.12 9.25
C ALA A 73 -4.46 9.74 8.67
N LYS A 74 -3.45 10.03 9.50
CA LYS A 74 -2.11 10.47 9.03
C LYS A 74 -1.34 9.31 8.41
N ALA A 75 -0.32 9.60 7.59
CA ALA A 75 0.48 8.59 6.93
C ALA A 75 1.14 7.62 7.94
N PRO A 76 1.82 8.06 9.01
CA PRO A 76 2.45 7.13 9.95
C PRO A 76 1.46 6.13 10.58
N GLU A 77 0.24 6.58 10.90
CA GLU A 77 -0.82 5.75 11.50
C GLU A 77 -1.34 4.69 10.51
N LEU A 78 -1.59 5.09 9.26
CA LEU A 78 -2.04 4.17 8.21
C LEU A 78 -0.98 3.12 7.88
N TRP A 79 0.27 3.53 7.82
CA TRP A 79 1.38 2.64 7.52
C TRP A 79 1.70 1.70 8.69
N ALA A 80 1.60 2.17 9.94
CA ALA A 80 1.70 1.29 11.11
C ALA A 80 0.65 0.17 11.06
N THR A 81 -0.59 0.49 10.69
CA THR A 81 -1.65 -0.52 10.52
C THR A 81 -1.29 -1.56 9.44
N LEU A 82 -0.68 -1.12 8.33
CA LEU A 82 -0.20 -2.03 7.28
C LEU A 82 0.94 -2.91 7.80
N PHE A 83 1.89 -2.36 8.54
CA PHE A 83 3.00 -3.10 9.12
C PHE A 83 2.55 -4.15 10.12
N ASP A 84 1.59 -3.82 10.97
CA ASP A 84 1.01 -4.77 11.92
C ASP A 84 0.29 -5.92 11.18
N ALA A 85 -0.36 -5.62 10.05
CA ALA A 85 -0.92 -6.65 9.19
C ALA A 85 0.16 -7.59 8.61
N VAL A 86 1.31 -7.05 8.17
CA VAL A 86 2.44 -7.88 7.70
C VAL A 86 2.98 -8.75 8.84
N ARG A 87 3.15 -8.20 10.04
CA ARG A 87 3.66 -8.93 11.22
C ARG A 87 2.71 -10.03 11.70
N SER A 88 1.43 -9.91 11.39
CA SER A 88 0.43 -10.93 11.71
C SER A 88 0.41 -12.12 10.75
N LEU A 89 1.18 -12.06 9.65
CA LEU A 89 1.22 -13.13 8.66
C LEU A 89 2.08 -14.32 9.12
N ASP A 90 1.70 -15.51 8.67
CA ASP A 90 2.51 -16.71 8.84
C ASP A 90 3.78 -16.65 7.98
N ALA A 91 4.83 -17.33 8.42
CA ALA A 91 6.05 -17.45 7.65
C ALA A 91 5.77 -18.02 6.24
N GLY A 92 6.27 -17.33 5.22
CA GLY A 92 6.09 -17.68 3.80
C GLY A 92 4.92 -16.97 3.13
N GLN A 93 4.02 -16.34 3.88
CA GLN A 93 2.95 -15.53 3.33
C GLN A 93 3.45 -14.16 2.85
N THR A 94 2.66 -13.53 1.98
CA THR A 94 2.96 -12.22 1.40
C THR A 94 1.73 -11.33 1.45
N LEU A 95 1.90 -10.12 1.99
CA LEU A 95 0.92 -9.04 1.87
C LEU A 95 1.17 -8.28 0.57
N LEU A 96 0.17 -8.17 -0.30
CA LEU A 96 0.24 -7.41 -1.55
C LEU A 96 -0.58 -6.13 -1.43
N VAL A 97 0.10 -5.00 -1.67
CA VAL A 97 -0.49 -3.69 -1.85
C VAL A 97 -0.31 -3.27 -3.30
N SER A 98 -1.36 -2.73 -3.91
CA SER A 98 -1.32 -2.25 -5.30
C SER A 98 -1.97 -0.88 -5.44
N SER A 99 -1.22 0.09 -5.96
CA SER A 99 -1.72 1.43 -6.25
C SER A 99 -0.86 2.13 -7.30
N GLU A 100 -1.52 2.77 -8.28
CA GLU A 100 -0.85 3.63 -9.26
C GLU A 100 -0.40 4.95 -8.63
N GLU A 101 -1.07 5.41 -7.56
CA GLU A 101 -0.83 6.74 -6.98
C GLU A 101 0.58 6.90 -6.39
N PHE A 102 1.30 5.80 -6.12
CA PHE A 102 2.69 5.85 -5.69
C PHE A 102 3.63 6.43 -6.73
N MET A 103 3.31 6.34 -8.03
CA MET A 103 4.17 6.91 -9.06
C MET A 103 4.29 8.44 -8.93
N ARG A 104 3.31 9.10 -8.31
CA ARG A 104 3.31 10.56 -8.09
C ARG A 104 4.43 11.00 -7.13
N LEU A 105 4.89 10.14 -6.23
CA LEU A 105 5.96 10.47 -5.28
C LEU A 105 7.24 10.92 -5.98
N GLY A 106 7.49 10.44 -7.20
CA GLY A 106 8.64 10.88 -8.01
C GLY A 106 8.65 12.39 -8.30
N ALA A 107 7.49 13.04 -8.31
CA ALA A 107 7.36 14.49 -8.47
C ALA A 107 7.28 15.25 -7.13
N HIS A 108 7.26 14.54 -6.00
CA HIS A 108 7.07 15.10 -4.66
C HIS A 108 8.13 14.57 -3.68
N PRO A 109 9.35 15.14 -3.69
CA PRO A 109 10.47 14.65 -2.86
C PRO A 109 10.14 14.57 -1.36
N GLY A 110 9.32 15.49 -0.83
CA GLY A 110 8.86 15.45 0.56
C GLY A 110 8.05 14.20 0.88
N ALA A 111 7.17 13.76 -0.02
CA ALA A 111 6.39 12.54 0.17
C ALA A 111 7.26 11.27 0.07
N ALA A 112 8.27 11.28 -0.81
CA ALA A 112 9.24 10.20 -0.91
C ALA A 112 10.15 10.11 0.34
N ALA A 113 10.53 11.26 0.91
CA ALA A 113 11.27 11.32 2.18
C ALA A 113 10.42 10.77 3.34
N LEU A 114 9.15 11.19 3.45
CA LEU A 114 8.22 10.65 4.45
C LEU A 114 8.06 9.13 4.35
N LEU A 115 7.95 8.60 3.12
CA LEU A 115 7.89 7.14 2.93
C LEU A 115 9.15 6.46 3.46
N ARG A 116 10.33 7.01 3.17
CA ARG A 116 11.61 6.50 3.68
C ARG A 116 11.66 6.50 5.20
N ASP A 117 11.24 7.59 5.82
CA ASP A 117 11.23 7.73 7.28
C ASP A 117 10.26 6.73 7.92
N ILE A 118 9.08 6.53 7.32
CA ILE A 118 8.11 5.52 7.77
C ILE A 118 8.69 4.10 7.63
N MET A 119 9.33 3.76 6.50
CA MET A 119 9.98 2.45 6.34
C MET A 119 11.07 2.22 7.41
N ALA A 120 11.82 3.26 7.77
CA ALA A 120 12.86 3.17 8.80
C ALA A 120 12.32 2.82 10.20
N THR A 121 11.02 2.99 10.46
CA THR A 121 10.37 2.59 11.71
C THR A 121 10.03 1.10 11.79
N ALA A 122 10.13 0.37 10.67
CA ALA A 122 9.83 -1.06 10.59
C ALA A 122 10.97 -1.82 9.88
N PRO A 123 12.18 -1.86 10.45
CA PRO A 123 13.34 -2.53 9.84
C PRO A 123 13.21 -4.06 9.77
N ASP A 124 12.19 -4.62 10.43
CA ASP A 124 11.83 -6.03 10.46
C ASP A 124 10.97 -6.48 9.26
N ILE A 125 10.51 -5.55 8.43
CA ILE A 125 9.62 -5.76 7.27
C ILE A 125 10.35 -5.58 5.94
#